data_AF-A0A0N4TDP0-F1
#
_entry.id   AF-A0A0N4TDP0-F1
#
_cell.length_a   1.000
_cell.length_b   1.000
_cell.length_c   1.000
_cell.angle_alpha   90.00
_cell.angle_beta   90.00
_cell.angle_gamma   90.00
#
_symmetry.space_group_name_H-M   'P 1'
#
loop_
_entity.id
_entity.type
_entity.pdbx_description
1 polymer ?
#
loop_
_entity_poly.entity_id
_entity_poly.type
_entity_poly.pdbx_seq_one_letter_code
_entity_poly.pdbx_strand_id
1 'polypeptide(L)'
;MEVSLKVLPRDVQLCADVTTGVDSLGQFQYQDLVMLDQQTAGVIVRLEREYLEVLNMHGKVVRVKPQAIHGKKDTRFAQALDSQQNSIQVKDTVKVVDGPYASRGDAEDEKQGEIKHIYRSYAFVMSRKHMENGGLFVCKPRHLLLVGSKANTKIGDFIVKGLATPDPFSSPRHV
;
A
#
# COMPACT_ATOMS: atom_id res chain seq x y z
N MET A 1 5.95 21.80 28.38
CA MET A 1 5.86 20.55 29.15
C MET A 1 7.06 19.71 28.71
N GLU A 2 8.12 19.68 29.50
CA GLU A 2 9.27 18.79 29.25
C GLU A 2 8.97 17.43 29.88
N VAL A 3 9.12 16.36 29.11
CA VAL A 3 9.03 14.99 29.62
C VAL A 3 10.46 14.49 29.83
N SER A 4 10.88 14.31 31.09
CA SER A 4 12.18 13.73 31.42
C SER A 4 12.02 12.28 31.86
N LEU A 5 12.73 11.35 31.20
CA LEU A 5 12.85 9.95 31.61
C LEU A 5 14.14 9.76 32.42
N LYS A 6 14.04 9.27 33.65
CA LYS A 6 15.18 8.94 34.51
C LYS A 6 15.34 7.42 34.55
N VAL A 7 16.54 6.92 34.21
CA VAL A 7 16.86 5.49 34.12
C VAL A 7 18.22 5.22 34.75
N LEU A 8 18.43 4.01 35.29
CA LEU A 8 19.73 3.59 35.83
C LEU A 8 20.67 3.22 34.68
N PRO A 9 21.99 3.48 34.79
CA PRO A 9 22.95 3.16 33.73
C PRO A 9 23.02 1.66 33.35
N ARG A 10 22.59 0.76 34.24
CA ARG A 10 22.57 -0.70 34.01
C ARG A 10 21.34 -1.16 33.22
N ASP A 11 20.30 -0.34 33.19
CA ASP A 11 19.03 -0.63 32.52
C ASP A 11 18.98 0.00 31.11
N VAL A 12 20.08 0.64 30.69
CA VAL A 12 20.23 1.24 29.36
C VAL A 12 21.17 0.39 28.54
N GLN A 13 20.68 -0.09 27.40
CA GLN A 13 21.49 -0.79 26.41
C GLN A 13 21.62 0.07 25.15
N LEU A 14 22.84 0.20 24.65
CA LEU A 14 23.10 0.80 23.35
C LEU A 14 22.63 -0.19 22.28
N CYS A 15 21.53 0.14 21.61
CA CYS A 15 21.09 -0.54 20.40
C CYS A 15 21.27 0.44 19.23
N ALA A 16 21.87 -0.02 18.12
CA ALA A 16 21.96 0.78 16.89
C ALA A 16 20.60 0.83 16.16
N ASP A 17 19.68 -0.06 16.51
CA ASP A 17 18.33 -0.10 15.97
C ASP A 17 17.39 0.83 16.73
N VAL A 18 16.66 1.66 15.98
CA VAL A 18 15.47 2.34 16.48
C VAL A 18 14.39 1.26 16.65
N THR A 19 14.22 0.75 17.87
CA THR A 19 13.23 -0.30 18.16
C THR A 19 11.81 0.24 18.01
N THR A 20 11.16 -0.04 16.88
CA THR A 20 9.76 0.31 16.62
C THR A 20 8.81 -0.74 17.20
N GLY A 21 8.63 -0.77 18.52
CA GLY A 21 7.62 -1.62 19.17
C GLY A 21 7.79 -3.13 18.91
N VAL A 22 6.77 -3.91 19.26
CA VAL A 22 6.73 -5.37 19.05
C VAL A 22 6.17 -5.62 17.64
N ASP A 23 6.81 -6.47 16.83
CA ASP A 23 6.37 -6.73 15.43
C ASP A 23 4.99 -7.41 15.32
N SER A 24 4.47 -7.94 16.43
CA SER A 24 3.16 -8.57 16.49
C SER A 24 2.48 -8.37 17.84
N LEU A 25 1.15 -8.31 17.81
CA LEU A 25 0.27 -8.29 18.98
C LEU A 25 -0.94 -9.18 18.71
N GLY A 26 -0.92 -10.38 19.29
CA GLY A 26 -1.93 -11.40 19.00
C GLY A 26 -1.91 -11.75 17.50
N GLN A 27 -3.03 -11.51 16.82
CA GLN A 27 -3.17 -11.78 15.38
C GLN A 27 -2.73 -10.64 14.45
N PHE A 28 -2.38 -9.47 15.02
CA PHE A 28 -2.03 -8.28 14.28
C PHE A 28 -0.52 -8.12 14.18
N GLN A 29 -0.05 -7.68 13.01
CA GLN A 29 1.35 -7.40 12.75
C GLN A 29 1.53 -5.96 12.29
N TYR A 30 2.76 -5.46 12.41
CA TYR A 30 3.13 -4.17 11.83
C TYR A 30 2.84 -4.18 10.32
N GLN A 31 2.28 -3.08 9.82
CA GLN A 31 1.80 -2.93 8.44
C GLN A 31 0.63 -3.82 8.03
N ASP A 32 -0.05 -4.52 8.93
CA ASP A 32 -1.31 -5.16 8.56
C ASP A 32 -2.34 -4.09 8.13
N LEU A 33 -3.01 -4.33 7.00
CA LEU A 33 -4.19 -3.57 6.59
C LEU A 33 -5.41 -4.11 7.36
N VAL A 34 -6.03 -3.22 8.12
CA VAL A 34 -7.15 -3.53 9.01
C VAL A 34 -8.38 -2.70 8.67
N MET A 35 -9.56 -3.26 8.92
CA MET A 35 -10.83 -2.57 8.86
C MET A 35 -11.14 -1.93 10.22
N LEU A 36 -11.23 -0.60 10.25
CA LEU A 36 -11.63 0.17 11.43
C LEU A 36 -13.16 0.15 11.59
N ASP A 37 -13.87 0.21 10.48
CA ASP A 37 -15.33 0.06 10.38
C ASP A 37 -15.71 -0.55 9.01
N GLN A 38 -17.00 -0.56 8.64
CA GLN A 38 -17.46 -1.14 7.36
C GLN A 38 -16.96 -0.40 6.11
N GLN A 39 -16.60 0.87 6.24
CA GLN A 39 -16.21 1.74 5.14
C GLN A 39 -14.74 2.16 5.21
N THR A 40 -14.13 2.14 6.39
CA THR A 40 -12.80 2.68 6.66
C THR A 40 -11.77 1.58 6.89
N ALA A 41 -10.74 1.58 6.06
CA ALA A 41 -9.53 0.79 6.26
C ALA A 41 -8.36 1.66 6.71
N GLY A 42 -7.36 1.04 7.33
CA GLY A 42 -6.11 1.67 7.71
C GLY A 42 -4.99 0.66 7.91
N VAL A 43 -3.75 1.14 7.93
CA VAL A 43 -2.56 0.31 8.11
C VAL A 43 -2.01 0.53 9.52
N ILE A 44 -1.67 -0.55 10.21
CA ILE A 44 -1.04 -0.47 11.54
C ILE A 44 0.36 0.12 11.40
N VAL A 45 0.59 1.27 12.03
CA VAL A 45 1.88 1.99 12.02
C VAL A 45 2.61 1.90 13.37
N ARG A 46 1.92 1.47 14.44
CA ARG A 46 2.54 1.20 15.74
C ARG A 46 1.73 0.17 16.51
N LEU A 47 2.43 -0.76 17.18
CA LEU A 47 1.83 -1.72 18.11
C LEU A 47 2.24 -1.39 19.55
N GLU A 48 1.24 -1.25 20.42
CA GLU A 48 1.42 -1.14 21.86
C GLU A 48 0.65 -2.25 22.56
N ARG A 49 0.92 -2.50 23.85
CA ARG A 49 0.28 -3.58 24.60
C ARG A 49 -1.25 -3.46 24.66
N GLU A 50 -1.76 -2.23 24.75
CA GLU A 50 -3.20 -1.96 24.95
C GLU A 50 -3.88 -1.34 23.72
N TYR A 51 -3.10 -0.70 22.84
CA TYR A 51 -3.61 0.07 21.71
C TYR A 51 -2.77 -0.16 20.45
N LEU A 52 -3.41 0.05 19.31
CA LEU A 52 -2.79 0.12 18.00
C LEU A 52 -2.89 1.56 17.50
N GLU A 53 -1.83 2.06 16.88
CA GLU A 53 -1.94 3.27 16.06
C GLU A 53 -2.10 2.85 14.60
N VAL A 54 -3.17 3.33 13.98
CA VAL A 54 -3.57 2.97 12.62
C VAL A 54 -3.62 4.23 11.77
N LEU A 55 -2.81 4.27 10.71
CA LEU A 55 -2.94 5.30 9.68
C LEU A 55 -4.14 4.94 8.80
N ASN A 56 -5.22 5.69 8.91
CA ASN A 56 -6.43 5.44 8.13
C ASN A 56 -6.28 5.93 6.67
N MET A 57 -7.19 5.48 5.80
CA MET A 57 -7.21 5.87 4.38
C MET A 57 -7.41 7.37 4.11
N HIS A 58 -7.74 8.16 5.13
CA HIS A 58 -7.85 9.62 5.05
C HIS A 58 -6.55 10.34 5.46
N GLY A 59 -5.48 9.59 5.76
CA GLY A 59 -4.19 10.14 6.16
C GLY A 59 -4.15 10.63 7.61
N LYS A 60 -5.05 10.14 8.47
CA LYS A 60 -5.04 10.44 9.91
C LYS A 60 -4.66 9.19 10.71
N VAL A 61 -3.78 9.37 11.69
CA VAL A 61 -3.47 8.31 12.66
C VAL A 61 -4.56 8.30 13.73
N VAL A 62 -5.13 7.12 13.98
CA VAL A 62 -6.13 6.89 15.04
C VAL A 62 -5.61 5.84 16.00
N ARG A 63 -5.88 6.05 17.30
CA ARG A 63 -5.53 5.09 18.35
C ARG A 63 -6.75 4.24 18.67
N VAL A 64 -6.63 2.92 18.52
CA VAL A 64 -7.75 1.97 18.69
C VAL A 64 -7.34 0.77 19.51
N LYS A 65 -8.28 0.19 20.26
CA LYS A 65 -8.04 -1.08 20.96
C LYS A 65 -8.07 -2.24 19.98
N PRO A 66 -7.25 -3.30 20.16
CA PRO A 66 -7.27 -4.47 19.27
C PRO A 66 -8.67 -5.11 19.10
N GLN A 67 -9.51 -5.10 20.14
CA GLN A 67 -10.87 -5.67 20.06
C GLN A 67 -11.84 -4.83 19.19
N ALA A 68 -11.50 -3.57 18.90
CA ALA A 68 -12.31 -2.69 18.06
C ALA A 68 -12.00 -2.85 16.55
N ILE A 69 -10.96 -3.61 16.19
CA ILE A 69 -10.64 -3.90 14.80
C ILE A 69 -11.63 -4.94 14.26
N HIS A 70 -12.31 -4.61 13.17
CA HIS A 70 -13.31 -5.49 12.55
C HIS A 70 -12.70 -6.70 11.84
N GLY A 71 -11.44 -6.57 11.37
CA GLY A 71 -10.73 -7.65 10.73
C GLY A 71 -9.55 -7.17 9.89
N LYS A 72 -8.82 -8.12 9.33
CA LYS A 72 -7.69 -7.87 8.40
C LYS A 72 -8.14 -8.00 6.96
N LYS A 73 -7.47 -7.28 6.06
CA LYS A 73 -7.74 -7.37 4.62
C LYS A 73 -6.46 -7.67 3.87
N ASP A 74 -6.46 -8.78 3.14
CA ASP A 74 -5.40 -9.08 2.17
C ASP A 74 -5.62 -8.29 0.88
N THR A 75 -4.58 -7.59 0.44
CA THR A 75 -4.56 -6.78 -0.77
C THR A 75 -3.38 -7.11 -1.67
N ARG A 76 -2.75 -8.28 -1.51
CA ARG A 76 -1.54 -8.67 -2.25
C ARG A 76 -1.69 -8.67 -3.78
N PHE A 77 -2.91 -8.88 -4.27
CA PHE A 77 -3.25 -8.86 -5.71
C PHE A 77 -4.04 -7.62 -6.13
N ALA A 78 -4.17 -6.62 -5.25
CA ALA A 78 -4.91 -5.41 -5.57
C ALA A 78 -4.18 -4.60 -6.64
N GLN A 79 -4.95 -4.07 -7.58
CA GLN A 79 -4.47 -3.24 -8.68
C GLN A 79 -5.26 -1.92 -8.73
N ALA A 80 -4.62 -0.88 -9.25
CA ALA A 80 -5.25 0.40 -9.55
C ALA A 80 -4.60 1.03 -10.79
N LEU A 81 -5.15 2.16 -11.24
CA LEU A 81 -4.59 2.94 -12.33
C LEU A 81 -3.96 4.22 -11.78
N ASP A 82 -2.76 4.52 -12.26
CA ASP A 82 -2.03 5.74 -11.93
C ASP A 82 -2.53 6.95 -12.74
N SER A 83 -1.85 8.09 -12.61
CA SER A 83 -2.17 9.32 -13.36
C SER A 83 -2.10 9.18 -14.89
N GLN A 84 -1.35 8.21 -15.41
CA GLN A 84 -1.15 7.96 -16.84
C GLN A 84 -1.86 6.70 -17.35
N GLN A 85 -2.80 6.16 -16.56
CA GLN A 85 -3.52 4.91 -16.86
C GLN A 85 -2.62 3.67 -16.90
N ASN A 86 -1.43 3.71 -16.28
CA ASN A 86 -0.63 2.51 -16.06
C ASN A 86 -1.24 1.71 -14.91
N SER A 87 -1.23 0.37 -15.05
CA SER A 87 -1.60 -0.52 -13.95
C SER A 87 -0.50 -0.52 -12.89
N ILE A 88 -0.88 -0.24 -11.65
CA ILE A 88 -0.03 -0.28 -10.46
C ILE A 88 -0.55 -1.28 -9.44
N GLN A 89 0.35 -1.93 -8.73
CA GLN A 89 0.05 -2.97 -7.75
C GLN A 89 0.99 -2.89 -6.54
N VAL A 90 0.72 -3.71 -5.52
CA VAL A 90 1.60 -3.85 -4.35
C VAL A 90 3.04 -4.20 -4.80
N LYS A 91 4.03 -3.61 -4.13
CA LYS A 91 5.48 -3.62 -4.45
C LYS A 91 5.93 -2.72 -5.61
N ASP A 92 5.01 -2.10 -6.34
CA ASP A 92 5.42 -1.10 -7.33
C ASP A 92 5.99 0.13 -6.63
N THR A 93 7.03 0.69 -7.22
CA THR A 93 7.60 1.97 -6.77
C THR A 93 6.91 3.09 -7.53
N VAL A 94 6.40 4.07 -6.80
CA VAL A 94 5.63 5.18 -7.35
C VAL A 94 6.11 6.50 -6.77
N LYS A 95 6.00 7.55 -7.56
CA LYS A 95 6.18 8.93 -7.09
C LYS A 95 4.86 9.67 -7.05
N VAL A 96 4.75 10.62 -6.14
CA VAL A 96 3.57 11.47 -6.02
C VAL A 96 3.70 12.65 -6.99
N VAL A 97 2.75 12.78 -7.91
CA VAL A 97 2.72 13.85 -8.92
C VAL A 97 1.58 14.85 -8.70
N ASP A 98 0.61 14.54 -7.84
CA ASP A 98 -0.50 15.43 -7.51
C ASP A 98 -0.99 15.24 -6.05
N GLY A 99 -1.82 16.14 -5.56
CA GLY A 99 -2.43 16.10 -4.24
C GLY A 99 -1.56 16.63 -3.10
N PRO A 100 -1.93 16.36 -1.83
CA PRO A 100 -1.32 16.98 -0.66
C PRO A 100 0.18 16.70 -0.46
N TYR A 101 0.67 15.63 -1.08
CA TYR A 101 2.04 15.15 -0.95
C TYR A 101 2.88 15.39 -2.21
N ALA A 102 2.35 16.05 -3.24
CA ALA A 102 3.11 16.41 -4.42
C ALA A 102 4.16 17.48 -4.07
N SER A 103 5.38 17.30 -4.57
CA SER A 103 6.39 18.36 -4.48
C SER A 103 5.93 19.59 -5.26
N ARG A 104 6.09 20.77 -4.67
CA ARG A 104 5.79 22.06 -5.30
C ARG A 104 7.06 22.87 -5.65
N GLY A 105 8.24 22.27 -5.50
CA GLY A 105 9.55 22.91 -5.66
C GLY A 105 10.61 21.96 -6.22
N ASP A 106 11.88 22.25 -5.97
CA ASP A 106 13.04 21.54 -6.52
C ASP A 106 12.95 20.01 -6.33
N ALA A 107 13.43 19.27 -7.32
CA ALA A 107 13.19 17.82 -7.49
C ALA A 107 13.73 16.92 -6.36
N GLU A 108 14.49 17.47 -5.40
CA GLU A 108 15.14 16.69 -4.33
C GLU A 108 14.15 16.15 -3.28
N ASP A 109 12.97 16.78 -3.15
CA ASP A 109 11.90 16.39 -2.21
C ASP A 109 10.70 15.69 -2.89
N GLU A 110 10.88 15.09 -4.08
CA GLU A 110 9.84 14.23 -4.66
C GLU A 110 9.51 13.06 -3.72
N LYS A 111 8.31 13.08 -3.11
CA LYS A 111 7.83 11.95 -2.31
C LYS A 111 7.64 10.72 -3.21
N GLN A 112 8.52 9.75 -3.02
CA GLN A 112 8.50 8.45 -3.69
C GLN A 112 8.48 7.33 -2.65
N GLY A 113 7.87 6.20 -3.01
CA GLY A 113 7.86 5.01 -2.17
C GLY A 113 7.30 3.77 -2.85
N GLU A 114 7.29 2.67 -2.11
CA GLU A 114 6.75 1.39 -2.53
C GLU A 114 5.29 1.27 -2.09
N ILE A 115 4.39 0.82 -2.97
CA ILE A 115 3.01 0.53 -2.60
C ILE A 115 2.98 -0.71 -1.69
N LYS A 116 2.46 -0.53 -0.47
CA LYS A 116 2.23 -1.64 0.48
C LYS A 116 0.81 -2.20 0.39
N HIS A 117 -0.18 -1.32 0.24
CA HIS A 117 -1.59 -1.72 0.10
C HIS A 117 -2.32 -0.84 -0.88
N ILE A 118 -3.27 -1.43 -1.60
CA ILE A 118 -4.28 -0.72 -2.38
C ILE A 118 -5.65 -1.14 -1.85
N TYR A 119 -6.45 -0.17 -1.44
CA TYR A 119 -7.81 -0.40 -0.95
C TYR A 119 -8.75 0.63 -1.56
N ARG A 120 -9.68 0.14 -2.41
CA ARG A 120 -10.62 0.99 -3.17
C ARG A 120 -9.84 2.09 -3.93
N SER A 121 -10.11 3.37 -3.62
CA SER A 121 -9.48 4.52 -4.27
C SER A 121 -8.29 5.10 -3.50
N TYR A 122 -7.67 4.31 -2.61
CA TYR A 122 -6.54 4.72 -1.79
C TYR A 122 -5.38 3.74 -1.91
N ALA A 123 -4.17 4.27 -1.94
CA ALA A 123 -2.91 3.54 -1.92
C ALA A 123 -2.10 3.97 -0.70
N PHE A 124 -1.64 2.98 0.07
CA PHE A 124 -0.70 3.17 1.17
C PHE A 124 0.71 2.96 0.62
N VAL A 125 1.51 4.02 0.64
CA VAL A 125 2.85 4.06 0.06
C VAL A 125 3.86 4.25 1.19
N MET A 126 4.91 3.45 1.17
CA MET A 126 6.01 3.52 2.14
C MET A 126 7.22 4.19 1.52
N SER A 127 7.64 5.33 2.08
CA SER A 127 8.92 5.94 1.78
C SER A 127 9.97 5.51 2.81
N ARG A 128 11.21 5.29 2.33
CA ARG A 128 12.38 5.11 3.22
C ARG A 128 13.04 6.44 3.58
N LYS A 129 12.75 7.52 2.83
CA LYS A 129 13.33 8.85 3.05
C LYS A 129 12.55 9.67 4.08
N HIS A 130 11.22 9.54 4.08
CA HIS A 130 10.35 10.21 5.04
C HIS A 130 9.81 9.17 6.00
N MET A 131 10.19 9.23 7.28
CA MET A 131 9.92 8.19 8.29
C MET A 131 8.71 8.50 9.20
N GLU A 132 7.97 9.57 8.93
CA GLU A 132 6.71 9.86 9.64
C GLU A 132 5.74 8.67 9.53
N ASN A 133 5.13 8.26 10.64
CA ASN A 133 4.21 7.11 10.71
C ASN A 133 4.83 5.80 10.17
N GLY A 134 6.12 5.56 10.47
CA GLY A 134 6.84 4.38 9.95
C GLY A 134 7.16 4.48 8.45
N GLY A 135 7.09 5.70 7.92
CA GLY A 135 7.28 6.05 6.52
C GLY A 135 6.07 5.81 5.62
N LEU A 136 4.92 5.46 6.19
CA LEU A 136 3.67 5.29 5.47
C LEU A 136 2.94 6.61 5.28
N PHE A 137 2.46 6.84 4.07
CA PHE A 137 1.53 7.89 3.73
C PHE A 137 0.47 7.38 2.75
N VAL A 138 -0.63 8.12 2.62
CA VAL A 138 -1.78 7.71 1.80
C VAL A 138 -1.94 8.65 0.62
N CYS A 139 -2.13 8.09 -0.57
CA CYS A 139 -2.42 8.82 -1.79
C CYS A 139 -3.60 8.21 -2.54
N LYS A 140 -4.22 8.98 -3.43
CA LYS A 140 -5.11 8.41 -4.44
C LYS A 140 -4.25 7.83 -5.57
N PRO A 141 -4.56 6.63 -6.10
CA PRO A 141 -3.83 6.04 -7.23
C PRO A 141 -3.60 7.01 -8.39
N ARG A 142 -4.63 7.76 -8.77
CA ARG A 142 -4.57 8.79 -9.83
C ARG A 142 -3.62 9.97 -9.57
N HIS A 143 -3.09 10.13 -8.36
CA HIS A 143 -2.08 11.14 -8.02
C HIS A 143 -0.66 10.57 -8.02
N LEU A 144 -0.53 9.28 -8.31
CA LEU A 144 0.74 8.57 -8.38
C LEU A 144 1.18 8.43 -9.82
N LEU A 145 2.47 8.23 -10.00
CA LEU A 145 3.09 7.85 -11.26
C LEU A 145 4.02 6.68 -11.01
N LEU A 146 3.85 5.60 -11.78
CA LEU A 146 4.75 4.45 -11.73
C LEU A 146 6.20 4.86 -12.06
N VAL A 147 7.13 4.53 -11.17
CA VAL A 147 8.56 4.77 -11.35
C VAL A 147 9.24 3.48 -11.76
N GLY A 148 9.87 3.52 -12.94
CA GLY A 148 10.45 2.34 -13.57
C GLY A 148 9.42 1.56 -14.38
N SER A 149 9.88 0.94 -15.47
CA SER A 149 9.02 0.08 -16.29
C SER A 149 9.07 -1.33 -15.74
N LYS A 150 7.92 -1.89 -15.34
CA LYS A 150 7.72 -3.32 -15.57
C LYS A 150 7.66 -3.46 -17.09
N ALA A 151 8.56 -4.26 -17.68
CA ALA A 151 8.36 -4.74 -19.04
C ALA A 151 7.03 -5.49 -19.03
N ASN A 152 5.96 -4.77 -19.34
CA ASN A 152 4.64 -5.32 -19.45
C ASN A 152 4.68 -6.01 -20.81
N THR A 153 5.15 -7.26 -20.83
CA THR A 153 4.83 -8.17 -21.91
C THR A 153 3.31 -8.16 -21.97
N LYS A 154 2.76 -7.35 -22.87
CA LYS A 154 1.36 -7.40 -23.22
C LYS A 154 1.16 -8.80 -23.81
N ILE A 155 0.79 -9.76 -22.99
CA ILE A 155 0.23 -11.02 -23.46
C ILE A 155 -1.20 -10.67 -23.89
N GLY A 156 -1.28 -10.07 -25.08
CA GLY A 156 -2.49 -9.44 -25.57
C GLY A 156 -2.28 -8.90 -26.97
N ASP A 157 -1.75 -9.76 -27.84
CA ASP A 157 -1.99 -9.79 -29.29
C ASP A 157 -1.38 -11.08 -29.85
N PHE A 158 -1.79 -12.22 -29.30
CA PHE A 158 -1.73 -13.45 -30.09
C PHE A 158 -2.96 -13.45 -30.98
N ILE A 159 -2.84 -12.84 -32.17
CA ILE A 159 -3.75 -13.14 -33.26
C ILE A 159 -3.57 -14.62 -33.55
N VAL A 160 -4.47 -15.44 -32.99
CA VAL A 160 -4.71 -16.81 -33.46
C VAL A 160 -5.31 -16.70 -34.86
N LYS A 161 -4.43 -16.47 -35.84
CA LYS A 161 -4.76 -16.62 -37.25
C LYS A 161 -4.82 -18.11 -37.54
N GLY A 162 -6.03 -18.66 -37.52
CA GLY A 162 -6.35 -19.90 -38.22
C GLY A 162 -6.43 -21.16 -37.35
N LEU A 163 -7.59 -21.37 -36.74
CA LEU A 163 -8.22 -22.69 -36.69
C LEU A 163 -9.73 -22.47 -36.79
N ALA A 164 -10.24 -22.43 -38.03
CA ALA A 164 -11.67 -22.55 -38.27
C ALA A 164 -12.05 -24.02 -38.01
N THR A 165 -12.84 -24.26 -36.97
CA THR A 165 -13.52 -25.55 -36.80
C THR A 165 -14.64 -25.63 -37.84
N PRO A 166 -14.70 -26.66 -38.70
CA PRO A 166 -15.78 -26.79 -39.66
C PRO A 166 -17.11 -27.05 -38.92
N ASP A 167 -18.15 -26.32 -39.29
CA ASP A 167 -19.50 -26.51 -38.77
C ASP A 167 -20.06 -27.87 -39.20
N PRO A 168 -20.44 -28.77 -38.26
CA PRO A 168 -20.92 -30.11 -38.58
C PRO A 168 -22.37 -30.15 -39.12
N PHE A 169 -23.00 -29.00 -39.34
CA PHE A 169 -24.40 -28.89 -39.77
C PHE A 169 -24.60 -28.25 -41.15
N SER A 170 -23.54 -28.00 -41.92
CA SER A 170 -23.69 -27.47 -43.28
C SER A 170 -24.12 -28.58 -44.25
N SER A 171 -25.41 -28.62 -44.63
CA SER A 171 -25.90 -29.56 -45.65
C SER A 171 -25.44 -29.17 -47.08
N PRO A 172 -25.02 -30.14 -47.92
CA PRO A 172 -24.63 -29.87 -49.31
C PRO A 172 -25.82 -29.45 -50.17
N ARG A 173 -25.70 -28.32 -50.87
CA ARG A 173 -26.61 -27.96 -51.97
C ARG A 173 -26.29 -28.85 -53.18
N HIS A 174 -27.28 -29.59 -53.66
CA HIS A 174 -27.22 -30.28 -54.95
C HIS A 174 -27.12 -29.25 -56.08
N VAL A 175 -26.25 -29.53 -57.05
CA VAL A 175 -26.22 -28.89 -58.38
C VAL A 175 -27.25 -29.56 -59.30
#